data_AF-A0A2Z6M7Z9-F1
#
_entry.id   AF-A0A2Z6M7Z9-F1
#
_cell.length_a   1.000
_cell.length_b   1.000
_cell.length_c   1.000
_cell.angle_alpha   90.00
_cell.angle_beta   90.00
_cell.angle_gamma   90.00
#
_symmetry.space_group_name_H-M   'P 1'
#
loop_
_entity.id
_entity.type
_entity.pdbx_description
1 polymer ?
#
loop_
_entity_poly.entity_id
_entity_poly.type
_entity_poly.pdbx_seq_one_letter_code
_entity_poly.pdbx_strand_id
1 'polypeptide(L)'
;MLPGGYRSFFSHAFPSIHPPLKNTLPPPPPMVFFYYAVDIFLEPEPKPFCSAQSCHLIFTKEYVPHPLAGPPYFRCPLYHFKANFKFITVKKDGYEEYLKQRLRFSCVAVDHNGNRVGSLFNGRPVSVQPKNRGSWMVKAVYEIVLPGPGPRPCLYNSYTEMVKCGVNVNFEWKDEGEDKFRVVKAYLKMKDMNRKPVWERHGANVLLNAIGRKRGEEENAQ
;
A
#
# COMPACT_ATOMS: atom_id res chain seq x y z
N MET A 1 2.62 -28.47 -38.36
CA MET A 1 3.29 -27.25 -37.84
C MET A 1 2.68 -26.06 -38.58
N LEU A 2 1.96 -25.19 -37.87
CA LEU A 2 1.41 -23.94 -38.44
C LEU A 2 2.24 -22.76 -37.87
N PRO A 3 2.74 -21.84 -38.70
CA PRO A 3 3.60 -20.75 -38.25
C PRO A 3 2.81 -19.68 -37.49
N GLY A 4 3.51 -18.98 -36.60
CA GLY A 4 2.96 -18.16 -35.52
C GLY A 4 2.00 -17.08 -35.99
N GLY A 5 0.85 -17.02 -35.32
CA GLY A 5 -0.14 -15.98 -35.51
C GLY A 5 0.43 -14.59 -35.18
N TYR A 6 0.27 -13.68 -36.13
CA TYR A 6 0.54 -12.25 -35.97
C TYR A 6 -0.23 -11.71 -34.75
N ARG A 7 0.52 -11.22 -33.74
CA ARG A 7 -0.08 -10.40 -32.68
C ARG A 7 -0.42 -9.03 -33.26
N SER A 8 -1.71 -8.71 -33.29
CA SER A 8 -2.20 -7.40 -33.74
C SER A 8 -1.53 -6.27 -32.96
N PHE A 9 -1.16 -5.18 -33.63
CA PHE A 9 -0.59 -3.94 -33.07
C PHE A 9 -1.40 -3.40 -31.88
N PHE A 10 -2.72 -3.61 -31.89
CA PHE A 10 -3.60 -3.25 -30.76
C PHE A 10 -3.24 -3.94 -29.45
N SER A 11 -2.52 -5.06 -29.51
CA SER A 11 -2.10 -5.83 -28.34
C SER A 11 -0.90 -5.27 -27.60
N HIS A 12 -0.06 -4.52 -28.31
CA HIS A 12 1.05 -3.81 -27.72
C HIS A 12 0.63 -2.45 -27.16
N ALA A 13 -0.30 -1.75 -27.84
CA ALA A 13 -0.75 -0.42 -27.42
C ALA A 13 -1.66 -0.42 -26.18
N PHE A 14 -2.39 -1.52 -25.93
CA PHE A 14 -3.33 -1.62 -24.80
C PHE A 14 -3.21 -2.97 -24.09
N PRO A 15 -2.16 -3.18 -23.27
CA PRO A 15 -2.00 -4.42 -22.50
C PRO A 15 -3.15 -4.67 -21.50
N SER A 16 -3.98 -3.65 -21.22
CA SER A 16 -5.19 -3.74 -20.39
C SER A 16 -6.41 -4.38 -21.08
N ILE A 17 -6.43 -4.50 -22.41
CA ILE A 17 -7.59 -5.05 -23.16
C ILE A 17 -7.42 -6.55 -23.45
N HIS A 18 -6.22 -7.10 -23.24
CA HIS A 18 -6.01 -8.54 -23.37
C HIS A 18 -6.52 -9.26 -22.13
N PRO A 19 -7.34 -10.32 -22.27
CA PRO A 19 -7.61 -11.20 -21.16
C PRO A 19 -6.25 -11.66 -20.62
N PRO A 20 -6.01 -11.60 -19.30
CA PRO A 20 -4.73 -12.00 -18.75
C PRO A 20 -4.43 -13.38 -19.30
N LEU A 21 -3.30 -13.51 -20.01
CA LEU A 21 -2.67 -14.80 -20.28
C LEU A 21 -2.81 -15.58 -18.98
N LYS A 22 -3.37 -16.80 -19.06
CA LYS A 22 -3.55 -17.75 -17.95
C LYS A 22 -2.19 -18.15 -17.35
N ASN A 23 -1.39 -17.17 -16.94
CA ASN A 23 -0.32 -17.34 -16.00
C ASN A 23 -1.03 -17.50 -14.68
N THR A 24 -1.45 -18.73 -14.40
CA THR A 24 -1.65 -19.20 -13.04
C THR A 24 -0.36 -18.89 -12.31
N LEU A 25 -0.32 -17.73 -11.67
CA LEU A 25 0.72 -17.37 -10.74
C LEU A 25 0.86 -18.56 -9.78
N PRO A 26 2.10 -18.98 -9.48
CA PRO A 26 2.31 -20.07 -8.54
C PRO A 26 1.53 -19.76 -7.27
N PRO A 27 0.93 -20.78 -6.63
CA PRO A 27 0.21 -20.57 -5.39
C PRO A 27 1.14 -19.82 -4.41
N PRO A 28 0.60 -18.83 -3.67
CA PRO A 28 1.42 -18.10 -2.72
C PRO A 28 2.05 -19.08 -1.72
N PRO A 29 3.29 -18.83 -1.29
CA PRO A 29 3.91 -19.68 -0.27
C PRO A 29 3.05 -19.66 0.99
N PRO A 30 3.02 -20.75 1.79
CA PRO A 30 2.10 -20.91 2.94
C PRO A 30 2.26 -19.82 4.01
N MET A 31 3.41 -19.16 4.03
CA MET A 31 3.71 -17.99 4.85
C MET A 31 4.46 -16.97 3.99
N VAL A 32 4.09 -15.70 4.14
CA VAL A 32 4.75 -14.57 3.50
C VAL A 32 5.22 -13.62 4.59
N PHE A 33 6.48 -13.20 4.50
CA PHE A 33 7.07 -12.27 5.44
C PHE A 33 7.48 -11.00 4.70
N PHE A 34 6.79 -9.89 4.98
CA PHE A 34 7.11 -8.59 4.40
C PHE A 34 7.95 -7.76 5.35
N TYR A 35 9.02 -7.17 4.84
CA TYR A 35 9.67 -6.00 5.44
C TYR A 35 9.21 -4.74 4.72
N TYR A 36 8.89 -3.70 5.47
CA TYR A 36 8.55 -2.38 4.95
C TYR A 36 9.60 -1.38 5.43
N ALA A 37 10.13 -0.60 4.50
CA ALA A 37 10.89 0.61 4.81
C ALA A 37 10.04 1.82 4.42
N VAL A 38 9.83 2.72 5.37
CA VAL A 38 8.90 3.84 5.24
C VAL A 38 9.60 5.14 5.59
N ASP A 39 9.47 6.12 4.72
CA ASP A 39 9.98 7.47 4.93
C ASP A 39 8.84 8.49 4.77
N ILE A 40 8.81 9.46 5.67
CA ILE A 40 7.89 10.59 5.66
C ILE A 40 8.72 11.87 5.76
N PHE A 41 8.52 12.76 4.80
CA PHE A 41 9.31 13.97 4.63
C PHE A 41 8.46 15.13 4.12
N LEU A 42 8.95 16.35 4.29
CA LEU A 42 8.36 17.56 3.73
C LEU A 42 9.25 18.06 2.60
N GLU A 43 8.70 18.34 1.43
CA GLU A 43 9.45 19.04 0.39
C GLU A 43 9.64 20.54 0.75
N PRO A 44 10.81 21.14 0.45
CA PRO A 44 11.95 20.58 -0.29
C PRO A 44 13.01 19.90 0.60
N GLU A 45 12.71 19.60 1.87
CA GLU A 45 13.69 19.01 2.79
C GLU A 45 14.14 17.62 2.28
N PRO A 46 15.45 17.40 2.08
CA PRO A 46 15.95 16.15 1.51
C PRO A 46 15.91 14.99 2.49
N LYS A 47 15.76 15.25 3.80
CA LYS A 47 15.86 14.25 4.85
C LYS A 47 14.49 13.94 5.47
N PRO A 48 14.11 12.66 5.62
CA PRO A 48 12.90 12.31 6.33
C PRO A 48 12.95 12.71 7.81
N PHE A 49 11.85 13.30 8.27
CA PHE A 49 11.64 13.58 9.69
C PHE A 49 11.07 12.36 10.43
N CYS A 50 10.59 11.36 9.68
CA CYS A 50 10.20 10.06 10.19
C CYS A 50 10.64 8.96 9.21
N SER A 51 11.53 8.09 9.68
CA SER A 51 11.89 6.84 9.01
C SER A 51 11.55 5.67 9.92
N ALA A 52 10.87 4.66 9.38
CA ALA A 52 10.47 3.50 10.14
C ALA A 52 10.65 2.23 9.31
N GLN A 53 10.96 1.14 10.00
CA GLN A 53 10.92 -0.20 9.44
C GLN A 53 9.82 -0.98 10.13
N SER A 54 9.11 -1.82 9.40
CA SER A 54 8.10 -2.71 9.96
C SER A 54 8.22 -4.09 9.34
N CYS A 55 7.77 -5.10 10.07
CA CYS A 55 7.66 -6.45 9.54
C CYS A 55 6.23 -6.96 9.70
N HIS A 56 5.79 -7.80 8.75
CA HIS A 56 4.46 -8.37 8.76
C HIS A 56 4.50 -9.80 8.24
N LEU A 57 4.30 -10.75 9.16
CA LEU A 57 4.12 -12.16 8.83
C LEU A 57 2.65 -12.43 8.56
N ILE A 58 2.35 -13.00 7.40
CA ILE A 58 0.99 -13.38 6.99
C ILE A 58 0.97 -14.88 6.68
N PHE A 59 0.03 -15.58 7.31
CA PHE A 59 -0.29 -16.96 6.97
C PHE A 59 -1.26 -16.96 5.78
N THR A 60 -0.84 -17.55 4.67
CA THR A 60 -1.65 -17.59 3.42
C THR A 60 -2.40 -18.90 3.25
N LYS A 61 -2.15 -19.89 4.14
CA LYS A 61 -2.91 -21.14 4.20
C LYS A 61 -4.40 -20.85 4.26
N GLU A 62 -5.19 -21.78 3.75
CA GLU A 62 -6.63 -21.65 3.75
C GLU A 62 -7.15 -21.47 5.18
N TYR A 63 -7.66 -20.26 5.45
CA TYR A 63 -8.24 -19.92 6.73
C TYR A 63 -9.59 -20.63 6.80
N VAL A 64 -9.68 -21.67 7.63
CA VAL A 64 -10.96 -22.22 8.06
C VAL A 64 -11.45 -21.30 9.18
N PRO A 65 -12.46 -20.44 8.93
CA PRO A 65 -12.92 -19.51 9.95
C PRO A 65 -13.40 -20.27 11.17
N HIS A 66 -12.84 -19.94 12.34
CA HIS A 66 -13.46 -20.38 13.58
C HIS A 66 -14.86 -19.74 13.66
N PRO A 67 -15.92 -20.48 14.03
CA PRO A 67 -17.29 -19.97 14.02
C PRO A 67 -17.50 -18.67 14.80
N LEU A 68 -16.64 -18.42 15.79
CA LEU A 68 -16.70 -17.25 16.67
C LEU A 68 -15.71 -16.12 16.31
N ALA A 69 -14.82 -16.32 15.32
CA ALA A 69 -13.84 -15.32 14.93
C ALA A 69 -14.02 -14.90 13.47
N GLY A 70 -14.28 -13.61 13.24
CA GLY A 70 -14.31 -13.04 11.91
C GLY A 70 -12.97 -13.24 11.17
N PRO A 71 -12.97 -13.20 9.83
CA PRO A 71 -11.76 -13.38 9.05
C PRO A 71 -10.75 -12.25 9.34
N PRO A 72 -9.44 -12.54 9.33
CA PRO A 72 -8.43 -11.51 9.52
C PRO A 72 -8.37 -10.58 8.29
N TYR A 73 -8.63 -9.29 8.51
CA TYR A 73 -8.57 -8.27 7.47
C TYR A 73 -7.16 -7.67 7.37
N PHE A 74 -6.71 -7.41 6.14
CA PHE A 74 -5.39 -6.86 5.87
C PHE A 74 -5.21 -5.50 6.55
N ARG A 75 -4.37 -5.49 7.59
CA ARG A 75 -4.00 -4.28 8.32
C ARG A 75 -2.58 -4.41 8.85
N CYS A 76 -1.65 -3.68 8.24
CA CYS A 76 -0.25 -3.67 8.65
C CYS A 76 0.09 -2.35 9.39
N PRO A 77 0.54 -2.39 10.65
CA PRO A 77 1.19 -1.22 11.24
C PRO A 77 2.52 -0.97 10.52
N LEU A 78 2.78 0.29 10.17
CA LEU A 78 3.99 0.71 9.44
C LEU A 78 5.00 1.43 10.34
N TYR A 79 5.00 1.14 11.63
CA TYR A 79 5.90 1.76 12.58
C TYR A 79 6.47 0.72 13.54
N HIS A 80 7.75 0.88 13.87
CA HIS A 80 8.40 0.16 14.95
C HIS A 80 8.24 0.94 16.25
N PHE A 81 8.22 0.26 17.40
CA PHE A 81 8.25 0.90 18.73
C PHE A 81 9.49 1.78 18.98
N LYS A 82 10.51 1.66 18.12
CA LYS A 82 11.77 2.42 18.18
C LYS A 82 11.86 3.53 17.13
N ALA A 83 10.77 3.81 16.39
CA ALA A 83 10.78 4.86 15.38
C ALA A 83 11.05 6.21 16.06
N ASN A 84 12.05 6.93 15.55
CA ASN A 84 12.41 8.26 16.05
C ASN A 84 11.52 9.29 15.38
N PHE A 85 10.40 9.61 16.02
CA PHE A 85 9.48 10.63 15.53
C PHE A 85 9.97 12.01 15.92
N LYS A 86 10.55 12.73 14.95
CA LYS A 86 10.93 14.12 15.16
C LYS A 86 9.70 15.02 15.06
N PHE A 87 9.67 16.04 15.90
CA PHE A 87 8.74 17.14 15.72
C PHE A 87 9.21 18.00 14.55
N ILE A 88 8.25 18.47 13.77
CA ILE A 88 8.43 19.46 12.70
C ILE A 88 7.53 20.66 13.00
N THR A 89 7.93 21.83 12.52
CA THR A 89 7.16 23.06 12.69
C THR A 89 6.23 23.24 11.50
N VAL A 90 4.92 23.26 11.76
CA VAL A 90 3.90 23.46 10.73
C VAL A 90 2.87 24.41 11.33
N LYS A 91 2.56 25.53 10.69
CA LYS A 91 1.52 26.44 11.21
C LYS A 91 0.17 25.73 11.27
N LYS A 92 -0.60 25.93 12.35
CA LYS A 92 -1.96 25.40 12.45
C LYS A 92 -2.87 25.98 11.38
N ASP A 93 -2.73 27.27 11.07
CA ASP A 93 -3.53 27.91 10.03
C ASP A 93 -3.02 27.52 8.64
N GLY A 94 -3.91 27.00 7.78
CA GLY A 94 -3.59 26.57 6.42
C GLY A 94 -2.79 25.26 6.33
N TYR A 95 -2.73 24.49 7.42
CA TYR A 95 -1.95 23.24 7.47
C TYR A 95 -2.40 22.19 6.43
N GLU A 96 -3.69 22.16 6.08
CA GLU A 96 -4.23 21.15 5.16
C GLU A 96 -3.64 21.29 3.77
N GLU A 97 -3.70 22.49 3.18
CA GLU A 97 -3.13 22.80 1.87
C GLU A 97 -1.60 22.65 1.90
N TYR A 98 -0.96 23.12 2.97
CA TYR A 98 0.48 22.99 3.16
C TYR A 98 0.92 21.52 3.13
N LEU A 99 0.28 20.66 3.93
CA LEU A 99 0.61 19.24 3.99
C LEU A 99 0.23 18.52 2.68
N LYS A 100 -0.91 18.83 2.06
CA LYS A 100 -1.27 18.26 0.73
C LYS A 100 -0.19 18.55 -0.31
N GLN A 101 0.39 19.75 -0.29
CA GLN A 101 1.41 20.15 -1.25
C GLN A 101 2.80 19.61 -0.94
N ARG A 102 3.21 19.60 0.32
CA ARG A 102 4.61 19.36 0.71
C ARG A 102 4.86 18.02 1.37
N LEU A 103 3.87 17.42 2.02
CA LEU A 103 4.04 16.12 2.68
C LEU A 103 4.23 15.02 1.64
N ARG A 104 5.25 14.20 1.85
CA ARG A 104 5.57 13.04 1.03
C ARG A 104 5.66 11.78 1.87
N PHE A 105 5.30 10.69 1.22
CA PHE A 105 5.37 9.36 1.78
C PHE A 105 6.00 8.42 0.76
N SER A 106 7.03 7.72 1.21
CA SER A 106 7.67 6.63 0.47
C SER A 106 7.51 5.34 1.26
N CYS A 107 7.15 4.26 0.58
CA CYS A 107 7.07 2.93 1.17
C CYS A 107 7.59 1.90 0.19
N VAL A 108 8.66 1.23 0.59
CA VAL A 108 9.23 0.08 -0.11
C VAL A 108 8.86 -1.16 0.67
N ALA A 109 8.34 -2.18 -0.03
CA ALA A 109 8.08 -3.49 0.53
C ALA A 109 9.03 -4.53 -0.06
N VAL A 110 9.51 -5.41 0.81
CA VAL A 110 10.40 -6.52 0.49
C VAL A 110 9.74 -7.81 0.93
N ASP A 111 9.53 -8.74 0.01
CA ASP A 111 9.20 -10.12 0.33
C ASP A 111 10.50 -10.86 0.64
N HIS A 112 10.69 -11.17 1.93
CA HIS A 112 11.88 -11.83 2.43
C HIS A 112 12.06 -13.23 1.83
N ASN A 113 10.97 -13.96 1.63
CA ASN A 113 11.04 -15.36 1.20
C ASN A 113 11.23 -15.47 -0.31
N GLY A 114 10.58 -14.59 -1.08
CA GLY A 114 10.66 -14.59 -2.54
C GLY A 114 11.76 -13.70 -3.13
N ASN A 115 12.55 -13.01 -2.29
CA ASN A 115 13.58 -12.05 -2.71
C ASN A 115 13.05 -10.98 -3.69
N ARG A 116 11.83 -10.48 -3.45
CA ARG A 116 11.19 -9.46 -4.28
C ARG A 116 11.20 -8.13 -3.56
N VAL A 117 11.40 -7.05 -4.28
CA VAL A 117 11.38 -5.69 -3.72
C VAL A 117 10.68 -4.75 -4.67
N GLY A 118 9.84 -3.88 -4.12
CA GLY A 118 9.12 -2.90 -4.92
C GLY A 118 8.68 -1.70 -4.10
N SER A 119 8.62 -0.55 -4.78
CA SER A 119 8.04 0.68 -4.24
C SER A 119 6.52 0.58 -4.31
N LEU A 120 5.84 0.55 -3.17
CA LEU A 120 4.38 0.54 -3.09
C LEU A 120 3.78 1.95 -3.17
N PHE A 121 4.44 2.91 -2.54
CA PHE A 121 4.01 4.30 -2.51
C PHE A 121 5.21 5.21 -2.71
N ASN A 122 5.01 6.24 -3.52
CA ASN A 122 5.91 7.39 -3.59
C ASN A 122 5.08 8.58 -4.06
N GLY A 123 4.71 9.49 -3.15
CA GLY A 123 3.93 10.65 -3.57
C GLY A 123 3.31 11.47 -2.46
N ARG A 124 2.36 12.30 -2.88
CA ARG A 124 1.58 13.22 -2.03
C ARG A 124 0.37 12.51 -1.44
N PRO A 125 -0.15 12.97 -0.28
CA PRO A 125 -1.42 12.45 0.22
C PRO A 125 -2.57 12.85 -0.71
N VAL A 126 -3.52 11.96 -0.90
CA VAL A 126 -4.78 12.24 -1.61
C VAL A 126 -5.74 13.07 -0.75
N SER A 127 -5.61 12.98 0.58
CA SER A 127 -6.35 13.84 1.50
C SER A 127 -5.57 14.08 2.78
N VAL A 128 -5.79 15.27 3.35
CA VAL A 128 -5.34 15.67 4.68
C VAL A 128 -6.54 16.29 5.36
N GLN A 129 -6.88 15.81 6.55
CA GLN A 129 -8.06 16.24 7.28
C GLN A 129 -7.87 16.05 8.80
N PRO A 130 -8.56 16.83 9.64
CA PRO A 130 -8.59 16.58 11.07
C PRO A 130 -9.30 15.24 11.32
N LYS A 131 -8.84 14.50 12.34
CA LYS A 131 -9.42 13.18 12.65
C LYS A 131 -10.84 13.30 13.18
N ASN A 132 -11.07 14.25 14.09
CA ASN A 132 -12.37 14.63 14.67
C ASN A 132 -12.42 16.17 14.83
N ARG A 133 -13.62 16.78 14.91
CA ARG A 133 -13.74 18.20 15.28
C ARG A 133 -13.11 18.43 16.67
N GLY A 134 -12.24 19.42 16.78
CA GLY A 134 -11.53 19.75 18.04
C GLY A 134 -10.38 18.79 18.41
N SER A 135 -10.13 17.75 17.62
CA SER A 135 -9.01 16.85 17.86
C SER A 135 -7.70 17.44 17.35
N TRP A 136 -6.67 17.39 18.18
CA TRP A 136 -5.29 17.76 17.82
C TRP A 136 -4.62 16.75 16.90
N MET A 137 -5.34 15.71 16.47
CA MET A 137 -4.88 14.75 15.50
C MET A 137 -5.26 15.12 14.07
N VAL A 138 -4.26 15.06 13.19
CA VAL A 138 -4.42 15.18 11.74
C VAL A 138 -4.21 13.82 11.11
N LYS A 139 -4.93 13.54 10.03
CA LYS A 139 -4.81 12.31 9.25
C LYS A 139 -4.50 12.67 7.80
N ALA A 140 -3.35 12.19 7.32
CA ALA A 140 -3.03 12.17 5.89
C ALA A 140 -3.31 10.77 5.34
N VAL A 141 -3.93 10.71 4.17
CA VAL A 141 -4.26 9.47 3.47
C VAL A 141 -3.51 9.42 2.15
N TYR A 142 -2.86 8.30 1.89
CA TYR A 142 -2.24 7.95 0.62
C TYR A 142 -2.98 6.76 0.05
N GLU A 143 -3.28 6.77 -1.24
CA GLU A 143 -4.00 5.69 -1.91
C GLU A 143 -3.33 5.34 -3.23
N ILE A 144 -3.28 4.05 -3.52
CA ILE A 144 -2.93 3.49 -4.83
C ILE A 144 -3.93 2.39 -5.15
N VAL A 145 -4.25 2.21 -6.42
CA VAL A 145 -5.10 1.11 -6.89
C VAL A 145 -4.20 0.06 -7.51
N LEU A 146 -4.30 -1.17 -7.01
CA LEU A 146 -3.48 -2.30 -7.43
C LEU A 146 -4.37 -3.37 -8.06
N PRO A 147 -3.85 -4.15 -9.05
CA PRO A 147 -4.53 -5.33 -9.54
C PRO A 147 -4.80 -6.31 -8.37
N GLY A 148 -6.07 -6.64 -8.20
CA GLY A 148 -6.55 -7.67 -7.30
C GLY A 148 -6.22 -9.07 -7.79
N PRO A 149 -6.53 -10.10 -6.99
CA PRO A 149 -6.34 -11.50 -7.39
C PRO A 149 -7.30 -11.97 -8.51
N GLY A 150 -8.24 -11.12 -8.95
CA GLY A 150 -9.31 -11.44 -9.89
C GLY A 150 -10.36 -12.38 -9.29
N PRO A 151 -11.51 -12.54 -9.95
CA PRO A 151 -12.46 -13.60 -9.63
C PRO A 151 -11.80 -14.96 -9.93
N ARG A 152 -11.50 -15.74 -8.88
CA ARG A 152 -11.02 -17.12 -9.04
C ARG A 152 -12.24 -18.05 -9.08
N PRO A 153 -12.36 -18.96 -10.08
CA PRO A 153 -13.53 -19.84 -10.22
C PRO A 153 -13.83 -20.73 -9.00
N CYS A 154 -12.86 -20.91 -8.10
CA CYS A 154 -12.94 -21.89 -7.01
C CYS A 154 -13.01 -21.26 -5.61
N LEU A 155 -12.90 -19.94 -5.51
CA LEU A 155 -12.91 -19.22 -4.23
C LEU A 155 -13.82 -18.02 -4.41
N TYR A 156 -14.98 -18.04 -3.76
CA TYR A 156 -15.97 -16.97 -3.61
C TYR A 156 -15.60 -15.67 -4.33
N ASN A 157 -16.42 -15.24 -5.31
CA ASN A 157 -16.43 -13.93 -6.00
C ASN A 157 -16.52 -12.74 -5.02
N SER A 158 -15.57 -12.65 -4.11
CA SER A 158 -15.66 -11.86 -2.88
C SER A 158 -15.04 -10.48 -3.05
N TYR A 159 -14.15 -10.32 -4.02
CA TYR A 159 -13.41 -9.09 -4.27
C TYR A 159 -13.40 -8.71 -5.75
N THR A 160 -13.34 -7.41 -6.00
CA THR A 160 -13.21 -6.84 -7.34
C THR A 160 -11.83 -7.10 -7.94
N GLU A 161 -11.72 -6.94 -9.26
CA GLU A 161 -10.46 -7.08 -10.00
C GLU A 161 -9.39 -6.07 -9.57
N MET A 162 -9.79 -4.96 -8.96
CA MET A 162 -8.89 -3.94 -8.43
C MET A 162 -9.05 -3.83 -6.92
N VAL A 163 -7.96 -3.50 -6.23
CA VAL A 163 -7.92 -3.28 -4.79
C VAL A 163 -7.33 -1.92 -4.50
N LYS A 164 -8.04 -1.13 -3.70
CA LYS A 164 -7.53 0.12 -3.15
C LYS A 164 -6.64 -0.18 -1.95
N CYS A 165 -5.35 0.12 -2.10
CA CYS A 165 -4.34 0.03 -1.07
C CYS A 165 -4.14 1.44 -0.48
N GLY A 166 -4.42 1.60 0.81
CA GLY A 166 -4.39 2.89 1.49
C GLY A 166 -3.44 2.90 2.67
N VAL A 167 -2.62 3.95 2.78
CA VAL A 167 -1.85 4.26 4.00
C VAL A 167 -2.47 5.46 4.69
N ASN A 168 -2.79 5.30 5.97
CA ASN A 168 -3.21 6.41 6.79
C ASN A 168 -2.09 6.74 7.78
N VAL A 169 -1.51 7.92 7.62
CA VAL A 169 -0.55 8.49 8.56
C VAL A 169 -1.32 9.44 9.48
N ASN A 170 -1.18 9.24 10.78
CA ASN A 170 -1.81 10.09 11.78
C ASN A 170 -0.72 10.82 12.51
N PHE A 171 -1.01 12.08 12.75
CA PHE A 171 -0.13 13.03 13.37
C PHE A 171 -0.82 13.67 14.56
N GLU A 172 -0.03 14.30 15.41
CA GLU A 172 -0.50 14.98 16.62
C GLU A 172 0.23 16.30 16.78
N TRP A 173 -0.54 17.34 17.08
CA TRP A 173 -0.05 18.66 17.49
C TRP A 173 0.42 18.64 18.94
N LYS A 174 1.46 19.42 19.23
CA LYS A 174 1.91 19.68 20.60
C LYS A 174 1.84 21.17 20.87
N ASP A 175 1.04 21.56 21.86
CA ASP A 175 0.77 22.96 22.21
C ASP A 175 1.74 23.44 23.29
N GLU A 176 3.02 23.54 22.94
CA GLU A 176 4.08 24.08 23.83
C GLU A 176 4.66 25.37 23.25
N GLY A 177 3.79 26.33 22.91
CA GLY A 177 4.17 27.66 22.42
C GLY A 177 4.60 27.75 20.94
N GLU A 178 4.93 26.63 20.32
CA GLU A 178 5.21 26.52 18.88
C GLU A 178 4.30 25.46 18.26
N ASP A 179 3.76 25.72 17.06
CA ASP A 179 2.95 24.75 16.31
C ASP A 179 3.83 23.59 15.81
N LYS A 180 4.06 22.63 16.71
CA LYS A 180 4.86 21.42 16.47
C LYS A 180 3.97 20.24 16.16
N PHE A 181 4.41 19.46 15.19
CA PHE A 181 3.66 18.33 14.63
C PHE A 181 4.56 17.09 14.59
N ARG A 182 4.04 15.92 14.96
CA ARG A 182 4.78 14.65 14.84
C ARG A 182 3.92 13.54 14.27
N VAL A 183 4.55 12.55 13.66
CA VAL A 183 3.88 11.29 13.30
C VAL A 183 3.63 10.48 14.57
N VAL A 184 2.42 9.97 14.72
CA VAL A 184 2.04 9.08 15.84
C VAL A 184 1.95 7.64 15.36
N LYS A 185 1.32 7.42 14.20
CA LYS A 185 1.09 6.08 13.67
C LYS A 185 0.83 6.12 12.18
N ALA A 186 1.38 5.14 11.48
CA ALA A 186 1.06 4.85 10.09
C ALA A 186 0.51 3.42 9.99
N TYR A 187 -0.53 3.22 9.18
CA TYR A 187 -1.07 1.89 8.93
C TYR A 187 -1.48 1.73 7.47
N LEU A 188 -1.11 0.58 6.91
CA LEU A 188 -1.54 0.13 5.60
C LEU A 188 -2.80 -0.72 5.74
N LYS A 189 -3.79 -0.46 4.89
CA LYS A 189 -5.06 -1.19 4.81
C LYS A 189 -5.43 -1.40 3.36
N MET A 190 -6.22 -2.44 3.11
CA MET A 190 -6.74 -2.73 1.77
C MET A 190 -8.25 -2.87 1.79
N LYS A 191 -8.87 -2.32 0.75
CA LYS A 191 -10.30 -2.47 0.46
C LYS A 191 -10.48 -2.75 -1.02
N ASP A 192 -11.48 -3.55 -1.36
CA ASP A 192 -11.89 -3.69 -2.76
C ASP A 192 -12.57 -2.40 -3.25
N MET A 193 -12.94 -2.34 -4.53
CA MET A 193 -13.61 -1.16 -5.10
C MET A 193 -15.02 -0.94 -4.57
N ASN A 194 -15.64 -1.97 -3.98
CA ASN A 194 -16.90 -1.90 -3.26
C ASN A 194 -16.73 -1.52 -1.78
N ARG A 195 -15.52 -1.08 -1.38
CA ARG A 195 -15.13 -0.67 -0.02
C ARG A 195 -15.16 -1.80 1.01
N LYS A 196 -15.30 -3.06 0.59
CA LYS A 196 -15.20 -4.23 1.48
C LYS A 196 -13.74 -4.45 1.88
N PRO A 197 -13.46 -4.75 3.15
CA PRO A 197 -12.09 -5.02 3.60
C PRO A 197 -11.57 -6.32 2.99
N VAL A 198 -10.32 -6.26 2.51
CA VAL A 198 -9.64 -7.42 1.91
C VAL A 198 -9.04 -8.29 3.01
N TRP A 199 -9.22 -9.61 2.95
CA TRP A 199 -8.57 -10.51 3.91
C TRP A 199 -7.05 -10.53 3.76
N GLU A 200 -6.34 -10.83 4.84
CA GLU A 200 -4.87 -10.81 4.88
C GLU A 200 -4.21 -11.60 3.76
N ARG A 201 -4.63 -12.85 3.54
CA ARG A 201 -4.09 -13.71 2.46
C ARG A 201 -4.24 -13.09 1.07
N HIS A 202 -5.37 -12.43 0.82
CA HIS A 202 -5.65 -11.81 -0.47
C HIS A 202 -4.85 -10.52 -0.63
N GLY A 203 -4.73 -9.73 0.45
CA GLY A 203 -3.87 -8.55 0.45
C GLY A 203 -2.39 -8.90 0.27
N ALA A 204 -1.91 -9.99 0.86
CA ALA A 204 -0.56 -10.51 0.64
C ALA A 204 -0.31 -10.83 -0.84
N ASN A 205 -1.26 -11.50 -1.50
CA ASN A 205 -1.16 -11.79 -2.94
C ASN A 205 -1.11 -10.51 -3.78
N VAL A 206 -1.93 -9.51 -3.45
CA VAL A 206 -1.89 -8.20 -4.12
C VAL A 206 -0.51 -7.56 -3.98
N LEU A 207 0.08 -7.58 -2.77
CA LEU A 207 1.41 -7.02 -2.56
C LEU A 207 2.50 -7.79 -3.29
N LEU A 208 2.49 -9.13 -3.23
CA LEU A 208 3.47 -9.97 -3.93
C LEU A 208 3.46 -9.71 -5.45
N ASN A 209 2.27 -9.49 -6.01
CA ASN A 209 2.12 -9.16 -7.42
C ASN A 209 2.61 -7.74 -7.73
N ALA A 210 2.41 -6.79 -6.83
CA ALA A 210 2.84 -5.41 -7.00
C ALA A 210 4.37 -5.26 -6.93
N ILE A 211 5.04 -5.92 -5.97
CA ILE A 211 6.50 -5.82 -5.77
C ILE A 211 7.32 -6.77 -6.65
N GLY A 212 6.66 -7.73 -7.31
CA GLY A 212 7.32 -8.69 -8.20
C GLY A 212 7.39 -8.26 -9.67
N ARG A 213 6.70 -7.19 -10.08
CA ARG A 213 6.81 -6.66 -11.45
C ARG A 213 8.16 -5.98 -11.61
N LYS A 214 9.05 -6.59 -12.41
CA LYS A 214 10.27 -5.91 -12.85
C LYS A 214 9.86 -4.70 -13.67
N ARG A 215 10.26 -3.49 -13.24
CA ARG A 215 10.01 -2.23 -13.95
C ARG A 215 10.51 -2.22 -15.41
N GLY A 216 11.44 -3.12 -15.76
CA GLY A 216 12.07 -3.20 -17.09
C GLY A 216 11.42 -4.15 -18.11
N GLU A 217 10.31 -4.82 -17.80
CA GLU A 217 9.57 -5.58 -18.83
C GLU A 217 8.59 -4.71 -19.64
N GLU A 218 8.35 -3.46 -19.22
CA GLU A 218 7.55 -2.48 -19.96
C GLU A 218 8.40 -1.65 -20.96
N GLU A 219 9.73 -1.55 -20.78
CA GLU A 219 10.62 -0.78 -21.68
C GLU A 219 11.11 -1.57 -22.91
N ASN A 220 11.09 -2.90 -22.89
CA ASN A 220 11.46 -3.74 -24.05
C ASN A 220 10.27 -4.09 -24.95
N ALA A 221 9.14 -3.40 -24.78
CA ALA A 221 7.93 -3.57 -25.59
C ALA A 221 7.61 -2.33 -26.46
N GLN A 222 8.51 -1.34 -26.52
CA GLN A 222 8.44 -0.17 -27.40
C GLN A 222 9.25 -0.36 -28.68
#